data_AF-M0KEY8-F1
#
_entry.id   AF-M0KEY8-F1
#
_cell.length_a   1.000
_cell.length_b   1.000
_cell.length_c   1.000
_cell.angle_alpha   90.00
_cell.angle_beta   90.00
_cell.angle_gamma   90.00
#
_symmetry.space_group_name_H-M   'P 1'
#
loop_
_entity.id
_entity.type
_entity.pdbx_description
1 polymer ?
#
loop_
_entity_poly.entity_id
_entity_poly.type
_entity_poly.pdbx_seq_one_letter_code
_entity_poly.pdbx_strand_id
1 'polypeptide(L)' 'MDFDFATAVAPLVVIVAVATVALTFMMGRSTVFMMVLPSMIVFSVVAFFFGMKHGEFRASP' A
#
# COMPACT_ATOMS: atom_id res chain seq x y z
N MET A 1 2.04 9.10 -19.35
CA MET A 1 1.42 9.48 -18.06
C MET A 1 2.52 10.11 -17.24
N ASP A 2 2.41 11.39 -16.93
CA ASP A 2 3.26 12.01 -15.91
C ASP A 2 2.77 11.52 -14.54
N PHE A 3 3.06 10.25 -14.22
CA PHE A 3 2.77 9.67 -12.93
C PHE A 3 3.79 10.24 -11.94
N ASP A 4 3.49 11.44 -11.45
CA ASP A 4 4.20 11.98 -10.30
C ASP A 4 4.03 11.01 -9.12
N PHE A 5 5.09 10.88 -8.30
CA PHE A 5 5.16 9.93 -7.20
C PHE A 5 3.95 10.07 -6.27
N ALA A 6 3.50 11.30 -6.03
CA ALA A 6 2.30 11.58 -5.25
C ALA A 6 1.03 10.94 -5.82
N THR A 7 0.83 11.02 -7.14
CA THR A 7 -0.35 10.45 -7.83
C THR A 7 -0.34 8.93 -7.79
N ALA A 8 0.84 8.31 -7.81
CA ALA A 8 0.99 6.87 -7.74
C ALA A 8 0.84 6.31 -6.30
N VAL A 9 1.24 7.08 -5.28
CA VAL A 9 1.13 6.68 -3.86
C VAL A 9 -0.29 6.90 -3.31
N ALA A 10 -1.04 7.89 -3.81
CA ALA A 10 -2.37 8.21 -3.30
C ALA A 10 -3.35 7.00 -3.25
N PRO A 11 -3.48 6.18 -4.30
CA PRO A 11 -4.33 4.99 -4.26
C PRO A 11 -3.92 3.99 -3.17
N LEU A 12 -2.61 3.82 -2.95
CA LEU A 12 -2.08 2.90 -1.95
C LEU A 12 -2.46 3.34 -0.54
N VAL A 13 -2.36 4.64 -0.24
CA VAL A 13 -2.80 5.21 1.04
C VAL A 13 -4.30 5.02 1.25
N VAL A 14 -5.12 5.25 0.22
CA VAL A 14 -6.57 5.06 0.29
C VAL A 14 -6.92 3.61 0.60
N ILE A 15 -6.29 2.65 -0.09
CA ILE A 15 -6.50 1.21 0.12
C ILE A 15 -6.13 0.83 1.56
N VAL A 16 -4.97 1.26 2.04
CA VAL A 16 -4.50 1.01 3.41
C VAL A 16 -5.48 1.58 4.44
N ALA A 17 -5.97 2.80 4.25
CA ALA A 17 -6.92 3.44 5.16
C ALA A 17 -8.25 2.68 5.21
N VAL A 18 -8.83 2.35 4.05
CA VAL A 18 -10.10 1.63 3.95
C VAL A 18 -9.99 0.23 4.56
N ALA A 19 -8.91 -0.50 4.24
CA ALA A 19 -8.67 -1.83 4.79
C ALA A 19 -8.51 -1.78 6.32
N THR A 20 -7.80 -0.78 6.84
CA THR A 20 -7.62 -0.61 8.29
C THR A 20 -8.95 -0.45 9.01
N VAL A 21 -9.83 0.42 8.50
CA VAL A 21 -11.17 0.62 9.09
C VAL A 21 -12.00 -0.65 8.98
N ALA A 22 -12.02 -1.29 7.81
CA ALA A 22 -12.79 -2.51 7.58
C ALA A 22 -12.37 -3.65 8.53
N LEU A 23 -11.07 -3.82 8.77
CA LEU A 23 -10.56 -4.87 9.66
C LEU A 23 -10.97 -4.69 11.12
N THR A 24 -11.27 -3.47 11.56
CA THR A 24 -11.75 -3.25 12.95
C THR A 24 -13.14 -3.85 13.22
N PHE A 25 -13.90 -4.22 12.20
CA PHE A 25 -15.18 -4.93 12.35
C PHE A 25 -15.02 -6.44 12.54
N MET A 26 -13.86 -7.00 12.18
CA MET A 26 -13.58 -8.45 12.22
C MET A 26 -12.54 -8.81 13.28
N MET A 27 -11.70 -7.85 13.67
CA MET A 27 -10.57 -8.05 14.57
C MET A 27 -10.52 -6.98 15.66
N GLY A 28 -9.93 -7.31 16.80
CA GLY A 28 -9.72 -6.33 17.88
C GLY A 28 -8.81 -5.18 17.44
N ARG A 29 -9.13 -3.95 17.88
CA ARG A 29 -8.36 -2.72 17.55
C ARG A 29 -6.87 -2.85 17.86
N SER A 30 -6.50 -3.50 18.97
CA SER A 30 -5.10 -3.73 19.33
C SER A 30 -4.36 -4.53 18.24
N THR A 31 -4.96 -5.63 17.77
CA THR A 31 -4.39 -6.44 16.68
C THR A 31 -4.27 -5.66 15.38
N VAL A 32 -5.31 -4.88 15.02
CA VAL A 32 -5.28 -4.07 13.79
C VAL A 32 -4.17 -3.02 13.85
N PHE A 33 -4.12 -2.19 14.90
CA PHE A 33 -3.19 -1.06 14.95
C PHE A 33 -1.75 -1.44 15.33
N MET A 34 -1.54 -2.52 16.09
CA MET A 34 -0.21 -2.90 16.59
C MET A 34 0.45 -4.04 15.81
N MET A 35 -0.29 -4.75 14.95
CA MET A 35 0.24 -5.91 14.22
C MET A 35 -0.04 -5.81 12.72
N VAL A 36 -1.30 -5.64 12.34
CA VAL A 36 -1.71 -5.70 10.92
C VAL A 36 -1.34 -4.43 10.18
N LEU A 37 -1.70 -3.26 10.70
CA LEU A 37 -1.41 -1.97 10.08
C LEU A 37 0.11 -1.77 9.85
N PRO A 38 1.00 -2.01 10.83
CA PRO A 38 2.44 -1.88 10.61
C PRO A 38 2.96 -2.78 9.48
N SER A 39 2.57 -4.06 9.47
CA SER A 39 3.01 -5.00 8.44
C SER A 39 2.44 -4.69 7.07
N MET A 40 1.17 -4.27 7.00
CA MET A 40 0.52 -3.83 5.77
C MET A 40 1.22 -2.60 5.17
N ILE A 41 1.60 -1.62 6.01
CA ILE A 41 2.37 -0.45 5.55
C ILE A 41 3.69 -0.89 4.94
N VAL A 42 4.50 -1.67 5.68
CA VAL A 42 5.82 -2.13 5.19
C VAL A 42 5.67 -2.91 3.88
N PHE A 43 4.74 -3.86 3.84
CA PHE A 43 4.50 -4.66 2.64
C PHE A 43 4.05 -3.80 1.46
N SER A 44 3.12 -2.87 1.68
CA SER A 44 2.61 -2.01 0.61
C SER A 44 3.72 -1.15 -0.02
N VAL A 45 4.62 -0.59 0.80
CA VAL A 45 5.76 0.20 0.33
C VAL A 45 6.71 -0.68 -0.50
N VAL A 46 7.03 -1.86 0.00
CA VAL A 46 7.92 -2.81 -0.71
C VAL A 46 7.30 -3.24 -2.04
N ALA A 47 6.03 -3.66 -2.03
CA ALA A 47 5.32 -4.11 -3.23
C ALA A 47 5.19 -2.99 -4.27
N PHE A 48 4.89 -1.76 -3.83
CA PHE A 48 4.80 -0.60 -4.70
C PHE A 48 6.15 -0.29 -5.37
N PHE A 49 7.22 -0.24 -4.58
CA PHE A 49 8.57 0.02 -5.10
C PHE A 49 8.99 -1.01 -6.16
N PHE A 50 8.83 -2.30 -5.86
CA PHE A 50 9.15 -3.35 -6.83
C PHE A 50 8.21 -3.35 -8.03
N GLY A 51 6.92 -3.06 -7.84
CA GLY A 51 5.95 -2.93 -8.92
C GLY A 51 6.32 -1.83 -9.91
N MET A 52 6.74 -0.66 -9.41
CA MET A 52 7.24 0.44 -10.25
C MET A 52 8.48 0.01 -11.05
N LYS A 53 9.47 -0.60 -10.39
CA LYS A 53 10.70 -1.05 -11.08
C LYS A 53 10.44 -2.15 -12.11
N HIS A 54 9.51 -3.06 -11.82
CA HIS A 54 9.07 -4.06 -12.78
C HIS A 54 8.36 -3.41 -13.99
N GLY A 55 7.52 -2.41 -13.74
CA GLY A 55 6.88 -1.61 -14.78
C GLY A 55 7.88 -0.89 -15.68
N GLU A 56 8.86 -0.20 -15.08
CA GLU A 56 9.97 0.45 -15.80
C GLU A 56 10.75 -0.54 -16.67
N PHE A 57 11.14 -1.70 -16.12
CA PHE A 57 11.85 -2.74 -16.87
C PHE A 57 11.06 -3.23 -18.08
N ARG A 58 9.74 -3.42 -17.95
CA ARG A 58 8.87 -3.86 -19.05
C ARG A 58 8.56 -2.79 -20.08
N ALA A 59 8.64 -1.52 -19.70
CA ALA A 59 8.39 -0.39 -20.58
C ALA A 59 9.64 0.03 -21.37
N SER A 60 10.82 -0.48 -21.00
CA SER A 60 12.06 -0.30 -21.77
C SER A 60 11.97 -1.00 -23.13
N PRO A 61 12.48 -0.37 -24.22
CA PRO A 61 12.51 -0.93 -25.57
C PRO A 61 13.31 -2.23 -25.71
#